data_AF-A0A7W6IIQ9-F1
#
_entry.id   AF-A0A7W6IIQ9-F1
#
_cell.length_a   1.000
_cell.length_b   1.000
_cell.length_c   1.000
_cell.angle_alpha   90.00
_cell.angle_beta   90.00
_cell.angle_gamma   90.00
#
_symmetry.space_group_name_H-M   'P 1'
#
loop_
_entity.id
_entity.type
_entity.pdbx_description
1 polymer ?
#
loop_
_entity_poly.entity_id
_entity_poly.type
_entity_poly.pdbx_seq_one_letter_code
_entity_poly.pdbx_strand_id
1 'polypeptide(L)'
;MDPKRLIFRLVPKTDEECWELRDEIEDSIIGAGKTLGLKVVAEGVETKAHADLLRRLGRYYLQGYAFARPMSAESLQSWLRERDSQGN
;
A
#
# COMPACT_ATOMS: atom_id res chain seq x y z
N MET A 1 -21.90 -19.24 12.43
CA MET A 1 -21.88 -18.79 11.02
C MET A 1 -20.93 -17.61 10.93
N ASP A 2 -19.96 -17.67 10.03
CA ASP A 2 -19.08 -16.53 9.75
C ASP A 2 -19.88 -15.49 8.94
N PRO A 3 -20.08 -14.25 9.41
CA PRO A 3 -20.79 -13.23 8.66
C PRO A 3 -20.04 -12.96 7.36
N LYS A 4 -20.73 -13.07 6.22
CA LYS A 4 -20.14 -12.74 4.90
C LYS A 4 -19.58 -11.31 4.96
N ARG A 5 -18.27 -11.16 4.79
CA ARG A 5 -17.64 -9.85 4.63
C ARG A 5 -18.11 -9.19 3.33
N LEU A 6 -18.54 -7.94 3.42
CA LEU A 6 -18.82 -7.11 2.25
C LEU A 6 -17.51 -6.47 1.76
N ILE A 7 -17.28 -6.52 0.45
CA ILE A 7 -16.17 -5.82 -0.21
C ILE A 7 -16.77 -4.59 -0.88
N PHE A 8 -16.30 -3.42 -0.48
CA PHE A 8 -16.65 -2.15 -1.10
C PHE A 8 -15.58 -1.79 -2.12
N ARG A 9 -15.99 -1.48 -3.36
CA ARG A 9 -15.09 -1.01 -4.43
C ARG A 9 -15.57 0.37 -4.86
N LEU A 10 -14.65 1.33 -4.89
CA LEU A 10 -14.91 2.63 -5.48
C LEU A 10 -14.81 2.48 -7.00
N VAL A 11 -15.83 2.97 -7.71
CA VAL A 11 -15.90 2.97 -9.18
C VAL A 11 -16.21 4.42 -9.58
N PRO A 12 -15.33 5.07 -10.36
CA PRO A 12 -15.55 6.43 -10.84
C PRO A 12 -16.74 6.45 -11.82
N LYS A 13 -17.45 7.59 -11.94
CA LYS A 13 -18.60 7.67 -12.83
C LYS A 13 -18.17 7.86 -14.28
N THR A 14 -17.00 8.46 -14.50
CA THR A 14 -16.36 8.59 -15.82
C THR A 14 -14.86 8.28 -15.79
N ASP A 15 -14.26 8.08 -16.96
CA ASP A 15 -12.81 7.83 -17.08
C ASP A 15 -11.98 9.08 -16.71
N GLU A 16 -12.50 10.28 -16.96
CA GLU A 16 -11.86 11.55 -16.60
C GLU A 16 -11.78 11.74 -15.07
N GLU A 17 -12.83 11.34 -14.34
CA GLU A 17 -12.86 11.40 -12.87
C GLU A 17 -11.84 10.44 -12.22
N CYS A 18 -11.34 9.41 -12.93
CA CYS A 18 -10.39 8.43 -12.39
C CYS A 18 -9.09 9.05 -11.86
N TRP A 19 -8.62 10.09 -12.54
CA TRP A 19 -7.32 10.70 -12.25
C TRP A 19 -7.44 11.78 -11.18
N GLU A 20 -8.51 12.58 -11.20
CA GLU A 20 -8.76 13.63 -10.22
C GLU A 20 -9.11 13.07 -8.84
N LEU A 21 -9.86 11.96 -8.78
CA LEU A 21 -10.28 11.34 -7.51
C LEU A 21 -9.15 10.60 -6.77
N ARG A 22 -8.01 10.35 -7.42
CA ARG A 22 -6.95 9.51 -6.85
C ARG A 22 -6.40 10.11 -5.56
N ASP A 23 -5.98 11.36 -5.60
CA ASP A 23 -5.35 12.04 -4.47
C ASP A 23 -6.37 12.23 -3.33
N GLU A 24 -7.63 12.55 -3.65
CA GLU A 24 -8.70 12.72 -2.65
C GLU A 24 -9.07 11.40 -1.95
N ILE A 25 -9.10 10.29 -2.69
CA ILE A 25 -9.33 8.95 -2.11
C ILE A 25 -8.16 8.54 -1.22
N GLU A 26 -6.92 8.79 -1.66
CA GLU A 26 -5.73 8.55 -0.85
C GLU A 26 -5.84 9.33 0.47
N ASP A 27 -6.05 10.64 0.43
CA ASP A 27 -6.20 11.47 1.63
C ASP A 27 -7.35 11.03 2.54
N SER A 28 -8.48 10.61 1.96
CA SER A 28 -9.63 10.11 2.71
C SER A 28 -9.32 8.80 3.46
N ILE A 29 -8.66 7.84 2.81
CA ILE A 29 -8.24 6.58 3.43
C ILE A 29 -7.24 6.85 4.55
N ILE A 30 -6.34 7.80 4.33
CA ILE A 30 -5.34 8.25 5.31
C ILE A 30 -6.03 8.86 6.53
N GLY A 31 -6.98 9.75 6.31
CA GLY A 31 -7.78 10.38 7.37
C GLY A 31 -8.58 9.35 8.18
N ALA A 32 -9.19 8.38 7.50
CA ALA A 32 -9.92 7.30 8.15
C ALA A 32 -9.00 6.43 9.03
N GLY A 33 -7.83 6.04 8.51
CA GLY A 33 -6.84 5.27 9.27
C GLY A 33 -6.38 6.00 10.54
N LYS A 34 -6.05 7.30 10.43
CA LYS A 34 -5.68 8.15 11.57
C LYS A 34 -6.79 8.21 12.62
N THR A 35 -8.03 8.44 12.18
CA THR A 35 -9.20 8.59 13.07
C THR A 35 -9.50 7.28 13.82
N LEU A 36 -9.35 6.13 13.16
CA LEU A 36 -9.62 4.82 13.73
C LEU A 36 -8.42 4.21 14.46
N GLY A 37 -7.26 4.88 14.48
CA GLY A 37 -6.03 4.34 15.06
C GLY A 37 -5.46 3.14 14.29
N LEU A 38 -5.81 3.00 13.01
CA LEU A 38 -5.39 1.89 12.15
C LEU A 38 -4.13 2.24 11.36
N LYS A 39 -3.33 1.22 11.05
CA LYS A 39 -2.23 1.32 10.09
C LYS A 39 -2.77 1.07 8.69
N VAL A 40 -2.29 1.84 7.72
CA VAL A 40 -2.70 1.72 6.31
C VAL A 40 -1.60 0.99 5.55
N VAL A 41 -1.98 0.05 4.68
CA VAL A 41 -1.08 -0.60 3.72
C VAL A 41 -1.34 0.02 2.35
N ALA A 42 -0.33 0.66 1.76
CA ALA A 42 -0.38 1.10 0.37
C ALA A 42 0.20 0.00 -0.52
N GLU A 43 -0.64 -0.60 -1.36
CA GLU A 43 -0.28 -1.64 -2.32
C GLU A 43 0.00 -1.03 -3.71
N GLY A 44 0.86 -1.68 -4.51
CA GLY A 44 1.20 -1.21 -5.86
C GLY A 44 2.33 -0.17 -5.90
N VAL A 45 3.20 -0.12 -4.89
CA VAL A 45 4.35 0.79 -4.86
C VAL A 45 5.44 0.29 -5.81
N GLU A 46 5.46 0.80 -7.04
CA GLU A 46 6.38 0.35 -8.10
C GLU A 46 7.72 1.10 -8.15
N THR A 47 7.76 2.35 -7.68
CA THR A 47 8.97 3.18 -7.74
C THR A 47 9.40 3.67 -6.36
N LYS A 48 10.70 4.01 -6.23
CA LYS A 48 11.22 4.64 -5.01
C LYS A 48 10.58 6.01 -4.75
N ALA A 49 10.23 6.75 -5.82
CA ALA A 49 9.52 8.02 -5.72
C ALA A 49 8.13 7.85 -5.07
N HIS A 50 7.37 6.81 -5.43
CA HIS A 50 6.10 6.49 -4.76
C HIS A 50 6.32 6.21 -3.28
N ALA A 51 7.33 5.42 -2.94
CA ALA A 51 7.63 5.07 -1.56
C ALA A 51 8.00 6.30 -0.71
N ASP A 52 8.81 7.22 -1.26
CA ASP A 52 9.24 8.42 -0.55
C ASP A 52 8.13 9.45 -0.39
N LEU A 53 7.22 9.57 -1.37
CA LEU A 53 6.00 10.37 -1.24
C LEU A 53 5.11 9.83 -0.13
N LEU A 54 4.77 8.53 -0.19
CA LEU A 54 3.90 7.90 0.80
C LEU A 54 4.50 7.98 2.21
N ARG A 55 5.82 7.77 2.39
CA ARG A 55 6.47 7.94 3.71
C ARG A 55 6.28 9.35 4.31
N ARG A 56 6.25 10.40 3.49
CA ARG A 56 6.03 11.77 3.96
C ARG A 56 4.59 12.01 4.41
N LEU A 57 3.63 11.32 3.79
CA LEU A 57 2.20 11.49 4.06
C LEU A 57 1.73 10.84 5.37
N GLY A 58 2.55 10.01 6.03
CA GLY A 58 2.17 9.37 7.30
C GLY A 58 2.69 7.95 7.52
N ARG A 59 2.01 7.23 8.43
CA ARG A 59 2.39 5.88 8.89
C ARG A 59 1.78 4.82 7.98
N TYR A 60 2.53 4.44 6.94
CA TYR A 60 2.17 3.36 6.03
C TYR A 60 3.07 2.16 6.17
N TYR A 61 2.48 0.99 5.92
CA TYR A 61 3.20 -0.12 5.33
C TYR A 61 3.11 0.01 3.82
N LEU A 62 4.21 -0.31 3.13
CA LEU A 62 4.29 -0.17 1.68
C LEU A 62 4.53 -1.55 1.06
N GLN A 63 3.77 -1.87 0.03
CA GLN A 63 3.92 -3.11 -0.72
C GLN A 63 3.95 -2.82 -2.21
N GLY A 64 4.95 -3.36 -2.90
CA GLY A 64 5.03 -3.29 -4.35
C GLY A 64 6.43 -3.59 -4.89
N TYR A 65 6.56 -3.52 -6.20
CA TYR A 65 7.78 -3.92 -6.92
C TYR A 65 8.99 -3.03 -6.64
N ALA A 66 8.78 -1.83 -6.09
CA ALA A 66 9.88 -1.01 -5.58
C ALA A 66 10.68 -1.71 -4.47
N PHE A 67 10.06 -2.67 -3.76
CA PHE A 67 10.68 -3.42 -2.67
C PHE A 67 11.07 -4.82 -3.11
N ALA A 68 10.11 -5.56 -3.64
CA ALA A 68 10.30 -6.92 -4.14
C ALA A 68 9.12 -7.35 -5.02
N ARG A 69 9.37 -8.28 -5.94
CA ARG A 69 8.30 -9.02 -6.61
C ARG A 69 7.80 -10.16 -5.70
N PRO A 70 6.55 -10.65 -5.89
CA PRO A 70 6.07 -11.87 -5.27
C PRO A 70 7.08 -13.00 -5.46
N MET A 71 7.34 -13.76 -4.41
CA MET A 71 8.36 -14.81 -4.40
C MET A 71 7.87 -16.01 -3.58
N SER A 72 8.49 -17.17 -3.79
CA SER A 72 8.20 -18.36 -2.99
C SER A 72 8.66 -18.20 -1.54
N ALA A 73 8.14 -19.04 -0.64
CA ALA A 73 8.58 -19.07 0.75
C ALA A 73 10.08 -19.38 0.88
N GLU A 74 10.65 -20.25 0.02
CA GLU A 74 12.10 -20.51 0.07
C GLU A 74 12.90 -19.27 -0.35
N SER A 75 12.45 -18.59 -1.40
CA SER A 75 13.09 -17.37 -1.90
C SER A 75 13.03 -16.23 -0.87
N LEU A 76 11.94 -16.14 -0.12
CA LEU A 76 11.77 -15.13 0.92
C LEU A 76 12.85 -15.22 2.00
N GLN A 77 13.24 -16.42 2.42
CA GLN A 77 14.27 -16.56 3.45
C GLN A 77 15.63 -16.04 2.98
N SER A 78 16.00 -16.33 1.73
CA SER A 78 17.25 -15.81 1.16
C SER A 78 17.19 -14.30 1.01
N TRP A 79 16.07 -13.77 0.52
CA TRP A 79 15.85 -12.33 0.42
C TRP A 79 15.95 -11.60 1.77
N LEU A 80 15.39 -12.17 2.85
CA LEU A 80 15.49 -11.60 4.20
C LEU A 80 16.95 -11.55 4.68
N ARG A 81 17.71 -12.65 4.53
CA ARG A 81 19.12 -12.72 4.94
C ARG A 81 20.00 -11.71 4.21
N GLU A 82 19.77 -11.53 2.90
CA GLU A 82 20.49 -10.56 2.08
C GLU A 82 20.21 -9.12 2.54
N ARG A 83 19.00 -8.83 3.02
CA ARG A 83 18.64 -7.49 3.51
C ARG A 83 19.16 -7.20 4.92
N ASP A 84 19.12 -8.18 5.81
CA ASP A 84 19.66 -8.03 7.17
C ASP A 84 21.17 -7.74 7.13
N SER A 85 21.89 -8.35 6.19
CA SER A 85 23.33 -8.12 5.99
C SER A 85 23.66 -6.79 5.31
N GLN A 86 22.70 -6.16 4.63
CA GLN A 86 22.85 -4.85 3.99
C GLN A 86 22.43 -3.66 4.87
N GLY A 87 22.03 -3.90 6.12
CA GLY A 87 21.80 -2.83 7.11
C GLY A 87 20.67 -1.89 6.73
N ASN A 88 19.47 -2.42 6.50
CA ASN A 88 18.24 -1.64 6.32
C ASN A 88 17.32 -1.74 7.53
#